data_AF-A0A485JDX3-F1
#
_entry.id   AF-A0A485JDX3-F1
#
_cell.length_a   1.000
_cell.length_b   1.000
_cell.length_c   1.000
_cell.angle_alpha   90.00
_cell.angle_beta   90.00
_cell.angle_gamma   90.00
#
_symmetry.space_group_name_H-M   'P 1'
#
loop_
_entity.id
_entity.type
_entity.pdbx_description
1 polymer ?
#
loop_
_entity_poly.entity_id
_entity_poly.type
_entity_poly.pdbx_seq_one_letter_code
_entity_poly.pdbx_strand_id
1 'polypeptide(L)'
;MSDESDDKTEAPTPHRLEKAREEGQIPRSRELTSLLILLVGVSVIWFGGVSLARRLSGMLSAGLHFDHSIINDPNLILGQIILLIREAMLALLPLISGVVLVALISPVMLGGLVFSGKSLQPKFSKLNPLPGIKRMFSAQTGAELLKAILKNHPGWQRDGVFSLASLAADDALNGRVSDYRHG
;
A
#
# COMPACT_ATOMS: atom_id res chain seq x y z
N MET A 1 35.14 1.09 7.21
CA MET A 1 35.03 0.96 8.68
C MET A 1 33.59 1.33 9.02
N SER A 2 32.67 0.40 9.23
CA SER A 2 32.84 -1.00 9.65
C SER A 2 31.66 -1.84 9.17
N ASP A 3 31.99 -3.07 8.74
CA ASP A 3 31.09 -4.20 8.59
C ASP A 3 30.41 -4.54 9.92
N GLU A 4 29.08 -4.67 9.93
CA GLU A 4 28.33 -5.54 10.84
C GLU A 4 26.84 -5.58 10.46
N SER A 5 26.55 -6.12 9.27
CA SER A 5 25.26 -6.76 9.02
C SER A 5 25.47 -8.27 9.02
N ASP A 6 26.13 -8.74 10.09
CA ASP A 6 26.14 -10.14 10.44
C ASP A 6 24.80 -10.48 11.08
N ASP A 7 24.25 -11.62 10.69
CA ASP A 7 22.94 -12.13 11.07
C ASP A 7 22.75 -12.08 12.59
N LYS A 8 21.99 -11.09 13.09
CA LYS A 8 21.41 -11.18 14.44
C LYS A 8 20.18 -12.08 14.36
N THR A 9 20.45 -13.38 14.35
CA THR A 9 19.50 -14.50 14.47
C THR A 9 18.86 -14.62 15.86
N GLU A 10 19.20 -13.72 16.79
CA GLU A 10 18.61 -13.70 18.13
C GLU A 10 17.35 -12.84 18.19
N ALA A 11 16.27 -13.42 18.71
CA ALA A 11 15.05 -12.70 19.00
C ALA A 11 15.35 -11.49 19.92
N PRO A 12 14.78 -10.31 19.65
CA PRO A 12 15.01 -9.13 20.48
C PRO A 12 14.61 -9.42 21.93
N THR A 13 15.53 -9.17 22.86
CA THR A 13 15.29 -9.34 24.29
C THR A 13 14.08 -8.53 24.75
N PRO A 14 13.30 -9.00 25.75
CA PRO A 14 12.08 -8.34 26.21
C PRO A 14 12.28 -6.86 26.56
N HIS A 15 13.44 -6.51 27.14
CA HIS A 15 13.81 -5.13 27.45
C HIS A 15 14.01 -4.24 26.20
N ARG A 16 14.51 -4.80 25.08
CA ARG A 16 14.62 -4.08 23.80
C ARG A 16 13.26 -3.84 23.15
N LEU A 17 12.34 -4.80 23.26
CA LEU A 17 10.96 -4.66 22.77
C LEU A 17 10.18 -3.61 23.57
N GLU A 18 10.38 -3.57 24.88
CA GLU A 18 9.77 -2.58 25.77
C GLU A 18 10.28 -1.16 25.47
N LYS A 19 11.60 -0.99 25.31
CA LYS A 19 12.19 0.29 24.88
C LYS A 19 11.74 0.72 23.49
N ALA A 20 11.59 -0.20 22.54
CA ALA A 20 11.05 0.09 21.21
C ALA A 20 9.59 0.55 21.28
N ARG A 21 8.77 -0.06 22.15
CA ARG A 21 7.41 0.42 22.44
C ARG A 21 7.42 1.81 23.08
N GLU A 22 8.25 2.06 24.09
CA GLU A 22 8.39 3.39 24.71
C GLU A 22 8.81 4.49 23.72
N GLU A 23 9.59 4.13 22.70
CA GLU A 23 9.99 5.02 21.61
C GLU A 23 8.92 5.16 20.49
N GLY A 24 7.79 4.47 20.62
CA GLY A 24 6.68 4.48 19.64
C GLY A 24 6.93 3.63 18.39
N GLN A 25 7.97 2.80 18.40
CA GLN A 25 8.31 1.87 17.30
C GLN A 25 7.59 0.54 17.51
N ILE A 26 6.27 0.55 17.31
CA ILE A 26 5.45 -0.68 17.35
C ILE A 26 5.76 -1.50 16.08
N PRO A 27 5.98 -2.83 16.20
CA PRO A 27 6.09 -3.71 15.04
C PRO A 27 4.85 -3.56 14.15
N ARG A 28 4.99 -2.90 13.01
CA ARG A 28 3.92 -2.79 12.01
C ARG A 28 4.01 -4.01 11.11
N SER A 29 3.06 -4.94 11.21
CA SER A 29 2.86 -5.94 10.17
C SER A 29 2.40 -5.22 8.90
N ARG A 30 3.28 -5.18 7.89
CA ARG A 30 2.97 -4.60 6.58
C ARG A 30 1.75 -5.29 5.96
N GLU A 31 1.63 -6.60 6.14
CA GLU A 31 0.52 -7.39 5.63
C GLU A 31 -0.83 -6.95 6.21
N LEU A 32 -0.91 -6.76 7.54
CA LEU A 32 -2.16 -6.32 8.18
C LEU A 32 -2.59 -4.91 7.71
N THR A 33 -1.61 -4.02 7.57
CA THR A 33 -1.88 -2.65 7.09
C THR A 33 -2.37 -2.66 5.65
N SER A 34 -1.74 -3.46 4.78
CA SER A 34 -2.15 -3.64 3.38
C SER A 34 -3.57 -4.22 3.28
N LEU A 35 -3.91 -5.23 4.08
CA LEU A 35 -5.25 -5.82 4.11
C LEU A 35 -6.32 -4.82 4.58
N LEU A 36 -6.04 -4.03 5.61
CA LEU A 36 -6.97 -3.00 6.08
C LEU A 36 -7.21 -1.91 5.03
N ILE A 37 -6.16 -1.47 4.34
CA ILE A 37 -6.27 -0.50 3.24
C ILE A 37 -7.13 -1.09 2.11
N LEU A 38 -6.91 -2.35 1.75
CA LEU A 38 -7.69 -3.03 0.71
C LEU A 38 -9.16 -3.12 1.10
N LEU A 39 -9.47 -3.57 2.32
CA LEU A 39 -10.83 -3.76 2.81
C LEU A 39 -11.60 -2.42 2.86
N VAL A 40 -10.94 -1.36 3.34
CA VAL A 40 -11.53 -0.02 3.35
C VAL A 40 -11.66 0.54 1.93
N GLY A 41 -10.68 0.34 1.06
CA GLY A 41 -10.77 0.76 -0.34
C GLY A 41 -11.96 0.12 -1.06
N VAL A 42 -12.15 -1.20 -0.89
CA VAL A 42 -13.31 -1.92 -1.42
C VAL A 42 -14.60 -1.39 -0.81
N SER A 43 -14.64 -1.14 0.50
CA SER A 43 -15.83 -0.59 1.18
C SER A 43 -16.20 0.80 0.65
N VAL A 44 -15.22 1.68 0.46
CA VAL A 44 -15.43 3.03 -0.09
C VAL A 44 -16.00 2.95 -1.51
N ILE A 45 -15.50 2.04 -2.34
CA ILE A 45 -16.03 1.84 -3.70
C ILE A 45 -17.43 1.23 -3.64
N TRP A 46 -17.67 0.26 -2.74
CA TRP A 46 -18.96 -0.42 -2.63
C TRP A 46 -20.08 0.54 -2.20
N PHE A 47 -19.85 1.37 -1.19
CA PHE A 47 -20.85 2.31 -0.67
C PHE A 47 -20.86 3.65 -1.41
N GLY A 48 -19.69 4.14 -1.84
CA GLY A 48 -19.50 5.48 -2.43
C GLY A 48 -19.38 5.50 -3.96
N GLY A 49 -19.09 4.37 -4.59
CA GLY A 49 -18.77 4.29 -6.02
C GLY A 49 -19.91 4.76 -6.93
N VAL A 50 -21.16 4.44 -6.61
CA VAL A 50 -22.34 4.89 -7.38
C VAL A 50 -22.53 6.41 -7.29
N SER A 51 -22.24 7.01 -6.13
CA SER A 51 -22.27 8.47 -5.96
C SER A 51 -21.14 9.14 -6.74
N LEU A 52 -19.93 8.59 -6.65
CA LEU A 52 -18.75 9.08 -7.35
C LEU A 52 -18.93 9.01 -8.87
N ALA A 53 -19.42 7.88 -9.39
CA ALA A 53 -19.70 7.69 -10.81
C ALA A 53 -20.74 8.67 -11.34
N ARG A 54 -21.82 8.92 -10.59
CA ARG A 54 -22.85 9.91 -10.95
C ARG A 54 -22.30 11.32 -11.01
N ARG A 55 -21.46 11.71 -10.04
CA ARG A 55 -20.81 13.03 -10.01
C ARG A 55 -19.83 13.21 -11.18
N LEU A 56 -18.99 12.21 -11.44
CA LEU A 56 -18.07 12.23 -12.58
C LEU A 56 -18.81 12.31 -13.91
N SER A 57 -19.90 11.54 -14.07
CA SER A 57 -20.76 11.62 -15.25
C SER A 57 -21.41 13.00 -15.37
N GLY A 58 -21.89 13.59 -14.27
CA GLY A 58 -22.48 14.93 -14.27
C GLY A 58 -21.49 16.02 -14.65
N MET A 59 -20.27 15.97 -14.12
CA MET A 59 -19.19 16.90 -14.48
C MET A 59 -18.79 16.76 -15.94
N LEU A 60 -18.72 15.52 -16.46
CA LEU A 60 -18.41 15.27 -17.86
C LEU A 60 -19.53 15.80 -18.77
N SER A 61 -20.80 15.53 -18.45
CA SER A 61 -21.94 16.07 -19.20
C SER A 61 -21.98 17.59 -19.16
N ALA A 62 -21.72 18.21 -18.02
CA ALA A 62 -21.66 19.67 -17.87
C ALA A 62 -20.47 20.29 -18.62
N GLY A 63 -19.34 19.60 -18.69
CA GLY A 63 -18.17 20.05 -19.46
C GLY A 63 -18.31 19.87 -20.97
N LEU A 64 -19.14 18.91 -21.42
CA LEU A 64 -19.42 18.66 -22.84
C LEU A 64 -20.59 19.51 -23.37
N HIS A 65 -21.53 19.91 -22.51
CA HIS A 65 -22.54 20.91 -22.83
C HIS A 65 -21.97 22.33 -22.63
N PHE A 66 -21.34 22.87 -23.68
CA PHE A 66 -20.95 24.28 -23.74
C PHE A 66 -22.19 25.15 -24.00
N ASP A 67 -22.82 25.62 -22.92
CA ASP A 67 -23.90 26.59 -23.00
C ASP A 67 -23.32 28.01 -23.12
N HIS A 68 -23.50 28.65 -24.28
CA HIS A 68 -22.93 29.97 -24.62
C HIS A 68 -23.48 31.09 -23.72
N SER A 69 -24.53 30.82 -22.95
CA SER A 69 -25.17 31.73 -22.00
C SER A 69 -24.33 32.02 -20.74
N ILE A 70 -23.42 31.13 -20.35
CA ILE A 70 -22.61 31.27 -19.11
C ILE A 70 -21.50 32.33 -19.25
N ILE A 71 -21.09 32.65 -20.49
CA ILE A 71 -19.99 33.59 -20.76
C ILE A 71 -20.41 35.05 -20.47
N ASN A 72 -21.71 35.36 -20.44
CA ASN A 72 -22.20 36.74 -20.41
C ASN A 72 -22.38 37.34 -19.01
N ASP A 73 -22.21 36.57 -17.92
CA ASP A 73 -22.39 37.10 -16.56
C ASP A 73 -21.35 36.56 -15.56
N PRO A 74 -20.38 37.40 -15.12
CA PRO A 74 -19.32 37.00 -14.19
C PRO A 74 -19.83 36.42 -12.85
N ASN A 75 -21.01 36.82 -12.40
CA ASN A 75 -21.61 36.32 -11.16
C ASN A 75 -22.10 34.87 -11.28
N LEU A 76 -22.57 34.48 -12.46
CA LEU A 76 -23.00 33.10 -12.74
C LEU A 76 -21.79 32.15 -12.80
N ILE A 77 -20.66 32.61 -13.31
CA ILE A 77 -19.40 31.85 -13.36
C ILE A 77 -18.88 31.56 -11.93
N LEU A 78 -18.87 32.57 -11.05
CA LEU A 78 -18.44 32.38 -9.65
C LEU A 78 -19.35 31.40 -8.90
N GLY A 79 -20.67 31.50 -9.07
CA GLY A 79 -21.63 30.55 -8.49
C GLY A 79 -21.39 29.11 -8.95
N GLN A 80 -21.11 28.92 -10.25
CA GLN A 80 -20.82 27.62 -10.83
C GLN A 80 -19.51 27.02 -10.29
N ILE A 81 -18.46 27.84 -10.15
CA ILE A 81 -17.18 27.40 -9.57
C ILE A 81 -17.36 26.94 -8.12
N ILE A 82 -18.10 27.69 -7.31
CA ILE A 82 -18.36 27.32 -5.91
C ILE A 82 -19.13 26.00 -5.81
N LEU A 83 -20.12 25.79 -6.69
CA LEU A 83 -20.85 24.53 -6.78
C LEU A 83 -19.93 23.36 -7.14
N LEU A 84 -19.06 23.53 -8.13
CA LEU A 84 -18.09 22.50 -8.55
C LEU A 84 -17.10 22.15 -7.44
N ILE A 85 -16.58 23.16 -6.70
CA ILE A 85 -15.69 22.93 -5.56
C ILE A 85 -16.42 22.15 -4.46
N ARG A 86 -17.67 22.54 -4.14
CA ARG A 86 -18.47 21.85 -3.13
C ARG A 86 -18.75 20.40 -3.54
N GLU A 87 -19.05 20.14 -4.81
CA GLU A 87 -19.24 18.78 -5.30
C GLU A 87 -17.97 17.94 -5.25
N ALA A 88 -16.82 18.52 -5.60
CA ALA A 88 -15.52 17.86 -5.50
C ALA A 88 -15.18 17.51 -4.05
N MET A 89 -15.43 18.42 -3.09
CA MET A 89 -15.23 18.15 -1.67
C MET A 89 -16.11 17.00 -1.16
N LEU A 90 -17.39 17.00 -1.53
CA LEU A 90 -18.32 15.92 -1.16
C LEU A 90 -17.96 14.58 -1.82
N ALA A 91 -17.41 14.61 -3.03
CA ALA A 91 -16.90 13.42 -3.71
C ALA A 91 -15.66 12.83 -3.03
N LEU A 92 -14.78 13.68 -2.49
CA LEU A 92 -13.57 13.25 -1.77
C LEU A 92 -13.86 12.76 -0.34
N LEU A 93 -14.94 13.25 0.27
CA LEU A 93 -15.31 12.94 1.65
C LEU A 93 -15.26 11.43 1.99
N PRO A 94 -15.88 10.51 1.21
CA PRO A 94 -15.81 9.08 1.51
C PRO A 94 -14.37 8.52 1.44
N LEU A 95 -13.55 9.00 0.52
CA LEU A 95 -12.15 8.59 0.40
C LEU A 95 -11.35 9.01 1.63
N ILE A 96 -11.48 10.28 2.04
CA ILE A 96 -10.79 10.83 3.21
C ILE A 96 -11.24 10.08 4.48
N SER A 97 -12.54 9.83 4.64
CA SER A 97 -13.06 9.09 5.79
C SER A 97 -12.49 7.67 5.87
N GLY A 98 -12.33 6.99 4.73
CA GLY A 98 -11.71 5.66 4.69
C GLY A 98 -10.26 5.68 5.15
N VAL A 99 -9.45 6.61 4.63
CA VAL A 99 -8.04 6.73 5.02
C VAL A 99 -7.92 7.05 6.51
N VAL A 100 -8.75 7.95 7.04
CA VAL A 100 -8.78 8.28 8.47
C VAL A 100 -9.15 7.06 9.32
N LEU A 101 -10.16 6.28 8.91
CA LEU A 101 -10.54 5.05 9.62
C LEU A 101 -9.39 4.04 9.67
N VAL A 102 -8.69 3.80 8.55
CA VAL A 102 -7.50 2.92 8.54
C VAL A 102 -6.42 3.47 9.46
N ALA A 103 -6.16 4.77 9.41
CA ALA A 103 -5.14 5.42 10.24
C ALA A 103 -5.44 5.31 11.74
N LEU A 104 -6.72 5.26 12.13
CA LEU A 104 -7.15 5.10 13.52
C LEU A 104 -7.16 3.63 13.97
N ILE A 105 -7.64 2.72 13.11
CA ILE A 105 -7.83 1.29 13.46
C ILE A 105 -6.50 0.53 13.41
N SER A 106 -5.63 0.82 12.44
CA SER A 106 -4.37 0.10 12.24
C SER A 106 -3.46 0.11 13.47
N PRO A 107 -3.19 1.26 14.14
CA PRO A 107 -2.38 1.29 15.36
C PRO A 107 -3.02 0.53 16.52
N VAL A 108 -4.35 0.58 16.66
CA VAL A 108 -5.09 -0.11 17.72
C VAL A 108 -4.95 -1.62 17.55
N MET A 109 -5.09 -2.16 16.34
CA MET A 109 -4.97 -3.59 16.07
C MET A 109 -3.53 -4.13 16.17
N LEU A 110 -2.51 -3.30 15.91
CA LEU A 110 -1.10 -3.71 15.89
C LEU A 110 -0.42 -3.75 17.27
N GLY A 111 -1.04 -3.22 18.32
CA GLY A 111 -0.43 -3.23 19.66
C GLY A 111 -0.88 -2.12 20.61
N GLY A 112 -1.95 -1.39 20.29
CA GLY A 112 -2.50 -0.32 21.13
C GLY A 112 -1.94 1.08 20.81
N LEU A 113 -2.66 2.11 21.25
CA LEU A 113 -2.26 3.51 21.11
C LEU A 113 -1.07 3.81 22.03
N VAL A 114 0.15 3.59 21.54
CA VAL A 114 1.37 3.96 22.28
C VAL A 114 1.67 5.44 22.05
N PHE A 115 1.15 6.28 22.96
CA PHE A 115 1.48 7.70 23.01
C PHE A 115 2.90 7.90 23.54
N SER A 116 3.90 7.85 22.66
CA SER A 116 5.27 8.21 23.02
C SER A 116 5.50 9.72 22.80
N GLY A 117 5.69 10.47 23.90
CA GLY A 117 6.09 11.88 23.82
C GLY A 117 7.40 12.10 23.05
N LYS A 118 8.26 11.08 22.94
CA LYS A 118 9.49 11.09 22.12
C LYS A 118 9.22 10.95 20.61
N SER A 119 8.08 10.40 20.21
CA SER A 119 7.67 10.29 18.80
C SER A 119 7.10 11.62 18.26
N LEU A 120 6.54 12.45 19.15
CA LEU A 120 6.07 13.81 18.86
C LEU A 120 7.19 14.86 18.75
N GLN A 121 8.40 14.54 19.20
CA GLN A 121 9.53 15.46 19.01
C GLN A 121 9.87 15.56 17.52
N PRO A 122 9.93 16.78 16.94
CA PRO A 122 10.35 16.97 15.57
C PRO A 122 11.80 16.52 15.42
N LYS A 123 12.00 15.32 14.86
CA LYS A 123 13.33 14.78 14.57
C LYS A 123 13.86 15.48 13.32
N PHE A 124 14.69 16.51 13.47
CA PHE A 124 15.37 17.20 12.36
C PHE A 124 16.20 16.25 11.48
N SER A 125 16.65 15.13 12.03
CA SER A 125 17.29 14.05 11.28
C SER A 125 16.39 13.40 10.21
N LYS A 126 15.06 13.46 10.36
CA LYS A 126 14.09 13.00 9.34
C LYS A 126 13.78 14.04 8.26
N LEU A 127 14.13 15.30 8.47
CA LEU A 127 13.97 16.37 7.49
C LEU A 127 15.10 16.40 6.45
N ASN A 128 16.19 15.65 6.67
CA ASN A 128 17.28 15.58 5.71
C ASN A 128 16.90 14.62 4.57
N PRO A 129 16.68 15.09 3.33
CA PRO A 129 16.31 14.23 2.21
C PRO A 129 17.50 13.41 1.67
N LEU A 130 18.75 13.78 1.99
CA LEU A 130 19.96 13.08 1.54
C LEU A 130 19.96 11.58 1.84
N PRO A 131 19.68 11.11 3.08
CA PRO A 131 19.59 9.67 3.35
C PRO A 131 18.47 8.98 2.55
N GLY A 132 17.36 9.67 2.28
CA GLY A 132 16.28 9.16 1.44
C GLY A 132 16.70 8.98 -0.02
N ILE A 133 17.33 10.01 -0.59
CA ILE A 133 17.87 9.99 -1.95
C ILE A 133 19.00 8.96 -2.08
N LYS A 134 19.93 8.92 -1.10
CA LYS A 134 21.01 7.92 -1.08
C LYS A 134 20.47 6.50 -1.00
N ARG A 135 19.35 6.26 -0.29
CA ARG A 135 18.68 4.96 -0.27
C ARG A 135 18.06 4.63 -1.63
N MET A 136 17.37 5.59 -2.24
CA MET A 136 16.77 5.41 -3.57
C MET A 136 17.84 5.14 -4.65
N PHE A 137 18.99 5.80 -4.59
CA PHE A 137 20.12 5.63 -5.52
C PHE A 137 21.26 4.79 -4.92
N SER A 138 20.94 3.87 -4.01
CA SER A 138 21.95 2.97 -3.46
C SER A 138 22.27 1.85 -4.45
N ALA A 139 23.50 1.31 -4.35
CA ALA A 139 23.88 0.09 -5.07
C ALA A 139 22.93 -1.09 -4.78
N GLN A 140 22.27 -1.08 -3.61
CA GLN A 140 21.24 -2.03 -3.22
C GLN A 140 20.02 -1.96 -4.15
N THR A 141 19.47 -0.75 -4.36
CA THR A 141 18.32 -0.53 -5.26
C THR A 141 18.70 -0.86 -6.70
N GLY A 142 19.91 -0.50 -7.13
CA GLY A 142 20.44 -0.89 -8.44
C GLY A 142 20.55 -2.41 -8.62
N ALA A 143 21.02 -3.12 -7.58
CA ALA A 143 21.09 -4.57 -7.58
C ALA A 143 19.72 -5.25 -7.53
N GLU A 144 18.75 -4.67 -6.81
CA GLU A 144 17.36 -5.14 -6.81
C GLU A 144 16.67 -4.93 -8.16
N LEU A 145 16.90 -3.78 -8.81
CA LEU A 145 16.43 -3.52 -10.17
C LEU A 145 17.07 -4.47 -11.18
N LEU A 146 18.38 -4.71 -11.09
CA LEU A 146 19.09 -5.65 -11.96
C LEU A 146 18.58 -7.08 -11.75
N LYS A 147 18.36 -7.50 -10.50
CA LYS A 147 17.73 -8.79 -10.17
C LYS A 147 16.31 -8.88 -10.71
N ALA A 148 15.51 -7.82 -10.61
CA ALA A 148 14.15 -7.78 -11.13
C ALA A 148 14.12 -7.90 -12.66
N ILE A 149 15.04 -7.22 -13.36
CA ILE A 149 15.19 -7.32 -14.81
C ILE A 149 15.67 -8.72 -15.21
N LEU A 150 16.67 -9.29 -14.53
CA LEU A 150 17.12 -10.67 -14.79
C LEU A 150 15.99 -11.68 -14.55
N LYS A 151 15.23 -11.51 -13.46
CA LYS A 151 14.09 -12.37 -13.11
C LYS A 151 12.97 -12.29 -14.12
N ASN A 152 12.73 -11.11 -14.71
CA ASN A 152 11.68 -10.89 -15.70
C ASN A 152 12.12 -11.26 -17.13
N HIS A 153 13.32 -11.83 -17.31
CA HIS A 153 13.72 -12.39 -18.60
C HIS A 153 12.82 -13.59 -18.94
N PRO A 154 12.19 -13.65 -20.12
CA PRO A 154 11.12 -14.62 -20.45
C PRO A 154 11.55 -16.09 -20.43
N GLY A 155 12.86 -16.38 -20.37
CA GLY A 155 13.38 -17.74 -20.13
C GLY A 155 13.29 -18.21 -18.68
N TRP A 156 13.37 -17.31 -17.70
CA TRP A 156 13.53 -17.67 -16.28
C TRP A 156 12.24 -18.21 -15.64
N GLN A 157 11.08 -17.72 -16.11
CA GLN A 157 9.76 -18.18 -15.62
C GLN A 157 9.38 -19.57 -16.16
N ARG A 158 9.93 -19.98 -17.32
CA ARG A 158 9.60 -21.28 -17.93
C ARG A 158 10.17 -22.45 -17.14
N ASP A 159 11.38 -22.32 -16.60
CA ASP A 159 12.07 -23.48 -16.03
C ASP A 159 11.61 -23.82 -14.60
N GLY A 160 11.28 -22.79 -13.79
CA GLY A 160 10.82 -23.00 -12.41
C GLY A 160 9.40 -23.57 -12.32
N VAL A 161 8.48 -23.11 -13.16
CA VAL A 161 7.09 -23.61 -13.18
C VAL A 161 7.00 -24.98 -13.84
N PHE A 162 7.77 -25.23 -14.93
CA PHE A 162 7.80 -26.56 -15.53
C PHE A 162 8.45 -27.60 -14.63
N SER A 163 9.53 -27.26 -13.90
CA SER A 163 10.20 -28.20 -13.00
C SER A 163 9.31 -28.62 -11.83
N LEU A 164 8.58 -27.67 -11.22
CA LEU A 164 7.63 -27.98 -10.15
C LEU A 164 6.41 -28.75 -10.66
N ALA A 165 5.93 -28.43 -11.87
CA ALA A 165 4.85 -29.18 -12.51
C ALA A 165 5.27 -30.62 -12.87
N SER A 166 6.51 -30.83 -13.33
CA SER A 166 7.01 -32.17 -13.64
C SER A 166 7.28 -33.00 -12.39
N LEU A 167 7.81 -32.40 -11.32
CA LEU A 167 8.02 -33.08 -10.03
C LEU A 167 6.70 -33.50 -9.39
N ALA A 168 5.68 -32.63 -9.42
CA ALA A 168 4.35 -32.97 -8.92
C ALA A 168 3.65 -34.05 -9.78
N ALA A 169 3.88 -34.06 -11.09
CA ALA A 169 3.36 -35.09 -11.98
C ALA A 169 4.03 -36.45 -11.77
N ASP A 170 5.35 -36.47 -11.55
CA ASP A 170 6.12 -37.70 -11.32
C ASP A 170 5.79 -38.34 -9.96
N ASP A 171 5.61 -37.53 -8.91
CA ASP A 171 5.19 -37.99 -7.59
C ASP A 171 3.75 -38.54 -7.60
N ALA A 172 2.83 -37.91 -8.35
CA ALA A 172 1.46 -38.38 -8.52
C ALA A 172 1.37 -39.70 -9.33
N LEU A 173 2.30 -39.96 -10.24
CA LEU A 173 2.37 -41.22 -10.97
C LEU A 173 3.05 -42.32 -10.13
N ASN A 174 4.13 -41.99 -9.43
CA ASN A 174 4.91 -42.97 -8.66
C ASN A 174 4.21 -43.37 -7.34
N GLY A 175 3.50 -42.43 -6.70
CA GLY A 175 2.69 -42.70 -5.51
C GLY A 175 1.52 -43.66 -5.76
N ARG A 176 1.02 -43.74 -7.00
CA ARG A 176 -0.05 -44.69 -7.38
C ARG A 176 0.46 -46.09 -7.71
N VAL A 177 1.76 -46.26 -7.99
CA VAL A 177 2.36 -47.57 -8.28
C VAL A 177 2.77 -48.28 -6.99
N SER A 178 3.06 -47.54 -5.92
CA SER A 178 3.44 -48.13 -4.63
C SER A 178 2.28 -48.81 -3.90
N ASP A 179 1.05 -48.34 -4.11
CA ASP A 179 -0.15 -48.84 -3.40
C ASP A 179 -0.69 -50.18 -3.94
N TYR A 180 -0.23 -50.61 -5.13
CA TYR A 180 -0.61 -51.90 -5.73
C TYR A 180 0.37 -53.05 -5.43
N ARG A 181 1.46 -52.79 -4.70
CA ARG A 181 2.53 -53.80 -4.46
C ARG A 181 2.45 -54.50 -3.11
N HIS A 182 1.48 -54.13 -2.26
CA HIS A 182 1.32 -54.66 -0.90
C HIS A 182 -0.10 -55.16 -0.57
N GLY A 183 -0.91 -55.48 -1.59
CA GLY A 183 -2.19 -56.21 -1.43
C GLY A 183 -2.03 -57.71 -1.64
#